data_AF-A0A5P8M245-F1
#
_entry.id   AF-A0A5P8M245-F1
#
_cell.length_a   1.000
_cell.length_b   1.000
_cell.length_c   1.000
_cell.angle_alpha   90.00
_cell.angle_beta   90.00
_cell.angle_gamma   90.00
#
_symmetry.space_group_name_H-M   'P 1'
#
loop_
_entity.id
_entity.type
_entity.pdbx_description
1 polymer ?
#
loop_
_entity_poly.entity_id
_entity_poly.type
_entity_poly.pdbx_seq_one_letter_code
_entity_poly.pdbx_strand_id
1 'polypeptide(L)'
;MTVNMDRALAFMEALQANHVTYSMTGSRTGADGTADCSGAVYTALCAGGAPAADAVLDTETMHGWLLASGFVLLAENMRWPAQRGDVFIWGEHGKSAGAGGHTGIFITDHDIIHCNYSHNGVSVNNYGQYWNTANRPYYYAYRYSDS
;
A
#
# COMPACT_ATOMS: atom_id res chain seq x y z
N MET A 1 -0.51 -17.33 -10.60
CA MET A 1 0.60 -16.35 -10.56
C MET A 1 0.89 -16.12 -9.10
N THR A 2 2.14 -16.27 -8.66
CA THR A 2 2.51 -16.22 -7.23
C THR A 2 3.15 -14.87 -6.88
N VAL A 3 2.55 -14.12 -5.97
CA VAL A 3 3.11 -12.87 -5.43
C VAL A 3 3.95 -13.19 -4.20
N ASN A 4 5.24 -12.87 -4.25
CA ASN A 4 6.17 -13.02 -3.14
C ASN A 4 6.17 -11.76 -2.27
N MET A 5 5.51 -11.83 -1.12
CA MET A 5 5.40 -10.70 -0.19
C MET A 5 6.71 -10.31 0.48
N ASP A 6 7.66 -11.23 0.66
CA ASP A 6 8.98 -10.87 1.21
C ASP A 6 9.78 -9.99 0.25
N ARG A 7 9.70 -10.26 -1.05
CA ARG A 7 10.28 -9.39 -2.08
C ARG A 7 9.60 -8.03 -2.14
N ALA A 8 8.27 -7.99 -2.00
CA ALA A 8 7.53 -6.73 -1.96
C ALA A 8 7.94 -5.88 -0.75
N LEU A 9 8.05 -6.49 0.42
CA LEU A 9 8.46 -5.81 1.65
C LEU A 9 9.93 -5.36 1.58
N ALA A 10 10.83 -6.19 1.05
CA ALA A 10 12.22 -5.80 0.81
C ALA A 10 12.33 -4.61 -0.16
N PHE A 11 11.43 -4.48 -1.13
CA PHE A 11 11.37 -3.31 -2.00
C PHE A 11 10.97 -2.04 -1.24
N MET A 12 9.96 -2.12 -0.37
CA MET A 12 9.57 -1.00 0.49
C MET A 12 10.70 -0.57 1.43
N GLU A 13 11.42 -1.53 2.02
CA GLU A 13 12.61 -1.28 2.83
C GLU A 13 13.73 -0.62 2.02
N ALA A 14 13.92 -1.03 0.76
CA ALA A 14 14.90 -0.40 -0.13
C ALA A 14 14.54 1.05 -0.48
N LEU A 15 13.26 1.35 -0.72
CA LEU A 15 12.80 2.75 -0.90
C LEU A 15 13.13 3.60 0.33
N GLN A 16 12.89 3.06 1.52
CA GLN A 16 13.22 3.72 2.79
C GLN A 16 14.73 3.95 2.93
N ALA A 17 15.55 2.92 2.69
CA ALA A 17 17.01 2.99 2.79
C ALA A 17 17.63 3.96 1.77
N ASN A 18 17.01 4.10 0.60
CA ASN A 18 17.43 5.06 -0.43
C ASN A 18 16.90 6.48 -0.22
N HIS A 19 16.24 6.76 0.92
CA HIS A 19 15.68 8.07 1.25
C HIS A 19 14.72 8.61 0.18
N VAL A 20 13.90 7.73 -0.42
CA VAL A 20 12.87 8.13 -1.38
C VAL A 20 11.89 9.08 -0.70
N THR A 21 11.63 10.22 -1.36
CA THR A 21 10.78 11.29 -0.83
C THR A 21 9.34 11.17 -1.33
N TYR A 22 8.40 11.77 -0.60
CA TYR A 22 7.00 11.74 -0.99
C TYR A 22 6.72 12.70 -2.16
N SER A 23 6.14 12.21 -3.26
CA SER A 23 5.64 13.03 -4.36
C SER A 23 4.54 12.34 -5.14
N MET A 24 3.43 13.06 -5.38
CA MET A 24 2.32 12.62 -6.24
C MET A 24 2.53 13.02 -7.72
N THR A 25 3.52 13.86 -8.03
CA THR A 25 3.76 14.37 -9.40
C THR A 25 5.05 13.86 -10.04
N GLY A 26 5.91 13.20 -9.25
CA GLY A 26 7.12 12.56 -9.76
C GLY A 26 6.83 11.19 -10.35
N SER A 27 7.83 10.29 -10.31
CA SER A 27 7.66 8.92 -10.81
C SER A 27 6.60 8.13 -10.05
N ARG A 28 6.36 8.47 -8.78
CA ARG A 28 5.48 7.77 -7.82
C ARG A 28 5.94 6.36 -7.46
N THR A 29 6.95 5.82 -8.13
CA THR A 29 7.43 4.43 -8.01
C THR A 29 8.78 4.29 -7.31
N GLY A 30 9.44 5.42 -6.99
CA GLY A 30 10.81 5.47 -6.48
C GLY A 30 11.88 5.55 -7.58
N ALA A 31 11.51 5.47 -8.86
CA ALA A 31 12.45 5.44 -9.98
C ALA A 31 13.25 6.75 -10.16
N ASP A 32 12.68 7.88 -9.76
CA ASP A 32 13.34 9.21 -9.77
C ASP A 32 13.69 9.71 -8.35
N GLY A 33 13.71 8.81 -7.37
CA GLY A 33 13.89 9.18 -5.96
C GLY A 33 12.62 9.70 -5.28
N THR A 34 11.47 9.65 -5.96
CA THR A 34 10.17 10.04 -5.39
C THR A 34 9.11 8.94 -5.52
N ALA A 35 8.24 8.82 -4.52
CA ALA A 35 7.12 7.90 -4.53
C ALA A 35 5.89 8.49 -3.82
N ASP A 36 4.69 8.00 -4.10
CA ASP A 36 3.51 8.24 -3.25
C ASP A 36 3.04 6.93 -2.60
N CYS A 37 1.97 6.99 -1.80
CA CYS A 37 1.51 5.82 -1.06
C CYS A 37 1.16 4.64 -2.00
N SER A 38 0.33 4.88 -3.01
CA SER A 38 -0.16 3.85 -3.92
C SER A 38 0.89 3.41 -4.93
N GLY A 39 1.72 4.31 -5.44
CA GLY A 39 2.81 3.98 -6.34
C GLY A 39 3.91 3.18 -5.66
N ALA A 40 4.22 3.46 -4.39
CA ALA A 40 5.15 2.64 -3.61
C ALA A 40 4.63 1.21 -3.43
N VAL A 41 3.36 1.06 -2.99
CA VAL A 41 2.73 -0.26 -2.82
C VAL A 41 2.62 -1.02 -4.14
N TYR A 42 2.17 -0.35 -5.20
CA TYR A 42 2.09 -0.94 -6.55
C TYR A 42 3.45 -1.49 -6.99
N THR A 43 4.50 -0.66 -6.93
CA THR A 43 5.83 -1.05 -7.42
C THR A 43 6.43 -2.16 -6.55
N ALA A 44 6.21 -2.11 -5.23
CA ALA A 44 6.60 -3.17 -4.31
C ALA A 44 5.96 -4.51 -4.67
N LEU A 45 4.64 -4.53 -4.89
CA LEU A 45 3.93 -5.75 -5.25
C LEU A 45 4.35 -6.27 -6.64
N CYS A 46 4.62 -5.39 -7.60
CA CYS A 46 5.21 -5.75 -8.89
C CYS A 46 6.62 -6.37 -8.74
N ALA A 47 7.47 -5.83 -7.85
CA ALA A 47 8.76 -6.45 -7.51
C ALA A 47 8.59 -7.82 -6.83
N GLY A 48 7.45 -8.03 -6.15
CA GLY A 48 6.99 -9.31 -5.65
C GLY A 48 6.45 -10.27 -6.71
N GLY A 49 6.25 -9.83 -7.96
CA GLY A 49 5.73 -10.65 -9.06
C GLY A 49 4.25 -10.45 -9.39
N ALA A 50 3.59 -9.44 -8.80
CA ALA A 50 2.26 -9.01 -9.24
C ALA A 50 2.31 -8.46 -10.69
N PRO A 51 1.22 -8.56 -11.47
CA PRO A 51 1.19 -8.11 -12.85
C PRO A 51 1.27 -6.58 -12.93
N ALA A 52 2.06 -6.07 -13.88
CA ALA A 52 2.06 -4.64 -14.16
C ALA A 52 0.68 -4.18 -14.67
N ALA A 53 0.25 -3.00 -14.23
CA ALA A 53 -0.90 -2.29 -14.77
C ALA A 53 -0.47 -1.35 -15.91
N ASP A 54 -1.44 -0.86 -16.69
CA ASP A 54 -1.18 0.08 -17.81
C ASP A 54 -0.67 1.44 -17.34
N ALA A 55 -0.95 1.81 -16.08
CA ALA A 55 -0.48 3.04 -15.44
C ALA A 55 -0.23 2.80 -13.95
N VAL A 56 0.54 3.70 -13.32
CA VAL A 56 0.78 3.67 -11.87
C VAL A 56 -0.54 3.89 -11.14
N LEU A 57 -0.91 2.93 -10.30
CA LEU A 57 -2.19 2.88 -9.62
C LEU A 57 -2.34 4.02 -8.60
N ASP A 58 -3.58 4.41 -8.39
CA ASP A 58 -4.04 5.22 -7.26
C ASP A 58 -4.84 4.36 -6.27
N THR A 59 -5.34 4.97 -5.21
CA THR A 59 -6.11 4.23 -4.20
C THR A 59 -7.44 3.69 -4.72
N GLU A 60 -8.07 4.34 -5.70
CA GLU A 60 -9.36 3.92 -6.28
C GLU A 60 -9.22 2.71 -7.20
N THR A 61 -8.18 2.71 -8.04
CA THR A 61 -7.89 1.67 -9.03
C THR A 61 -7.18 0.45 -8.41
N MET A 62 -6.48 0.63 -7.28
CA MET A 62 -5.76 -0.45 -6.61
C MET A 62 -6.68 -1.56 -6.10
N HIS A 63 -7.92 -1.24 -5.70
CA HIS A 63 -8.89 -2.25 -5.24
C HIS A 63 -9.12 -3.35 -6.29
N GLY A 64 -9.46 -2.96 -7.52
CA GLY A 64 -9.73 -3.90 -8.61
C GLY A 64 -8.47 -4.65 -9.04
N TRP A 65 -7.33 -3.95 -9.08
CA TRP A 65 -6.05 -4.55 -9.45
C TRP A 65 -5.57 -5.60 -8.43
N LEU A 66 -5.74 -5.36 -7.12
CA LEU A 66 -5.40 -6.34 -6.09
C LEU A 66 -6.22 -7.63 -6.27
N LEU A 67 -7.53 -7.50 -6.47
CA LEU A 67 -8.41 -8.65 -6.71
C LEU A 67 -8.00 -9.42 -7.98
N ALA A 68 -7.72 -8.72 -9.08
CA ALA A 68 -7.23 -9.33 -10.31
C ALA A 68 -5.84 -9.98 -10.16
N SER A 69 -5.05 -9.54 -9.19
CA SER A 69 -3.70 -10.06 -8.89
C SER A 69 -3.71 -11.24 -7.90
N GLY A 70 -4.89 -11.76 -7.52
CA GLY A 70 -5.01 -12.90 -6.60
C GLY A 70 -5.07 -12.51 -5.12
N PHE A 71 -5.30 -11.25 -4.80
CA PHE A 71 -5.65 -10.86 -3.44
C PHE A 71 -7.15 -11.06 -3.19
N VAL A 72 -7.50 -11.34 -1.94
CA VAL A 72 -8.88 -11.41 -1.47
C VAL A 72 -9.16 -10.28 -0.50
N LEU A 73 -10.39 -9.75 -0.52
CA LEU A 73 -10.86 -8.78 0.46
C LEU A 73 -11.09 -9.51 1.80
N LEU A 74 -10.34 -9.12 2.82
CA LEU A 74 -10.47 -9.66 4.18
C LEU A 74 -11.46 -8.88 5.03
N ALA A 75 -11.47 -7.56 4.87
CA ALA A 75 -12.28 -6.66 5.67
C ALA A 75 -12.63 -5.40 4.90
N GLU A 76 -13.87 -4.96 5.11
CA GLU A 76 -14.37 -3.66 4.72
C GLU A 76 -14.91 -2.96 5.97
N ASN A 77 -14.20 -1.92 6.41
CA ASN A 77 -14.47 -1.11 7.60
C ASN A 77 -14.82 -1.92 8.87
N MET A 78 -14.22 -3.10 8.99
CA MET A 78 -14.39 -4.01 10.12
C MET A 78 -13.04 -4.60 10.52
N ARG A 79 -12.91 -4.99 11.79
CA ARG A 79 -11.68 -5.59 12.31
C ARG A 79 -11.38 -6.91 11.58
N TRP A 80 -10.10 -7.14 11.32
CA TRP A 80 -9.59 -8.42 10.84
C TRP A 80 -8.31 -8.80 11.61
N PRO A 81 -7.95 -10.09 11.66
CA PRO A 81 -6.66 -10.51 12.20
C PRO A 81 -5.56 -10.17 11.19
N ALA A 82 -4.99 -8.98 11.34
CA ALA A 82 -3.94 -8.47 10.47
C ALA A 82 -2.69 -9.36 10.52
N GLN A 83 -2.04 -9.51 9.37
CA GLN A 83 -0.82 -10.31 9.22
C GLN A 83 0.16 -9.58 8.30
N ARG A 84 1.44 -9.94 8.44
CA ARG A 84 2.49 -9.52 7.53
C ARG A 84 2.07 -9.83 6.08
N GLY A 85 2.17 -8.84 5.22
CA GLY A 85 1.79 -8.91 3.82
C GLY A 85 0.36 -8.45 3.51
N ASP A 86 -0.46 -8.15 4.51
CA ASP A 86 -1.75 -7.52 4.26
C ASP A 86 -1.56 -6.13 3.65
N VAL A 87 -2.37 -5.79 2.66
CA VAL A 87 -2.41 -4.47 2.04
C VAL A 87 -3.66 -3.77 2.54
N PHE A 88 -3.52 -2.58 3.12
CA PHE A 88 -4.68 -1.77 3.50
C PHE A 88 -4.88 -0.63 2.52
N ILE A 89 -6.13 -0.24 2.31
CA ILE A 89 -6.47 0.99 1.58
C ILE A 89 -7.45 1.78 2.45
N TRP A 90 -7.11 3.03 2.74
CA TRP A 90 -7.97 4.01 3.39
C TRP A 90 -8.67 4.88 2.35
N GLY A 91 -9.87 5.32 2.70
CA GLY A 91 -10.77 6.05 1.81
C GLY A 91 -11.92 5.15 1.38
N GLU A 92 -13.14 5.70 1.35
CA GLU A 92 -14.30 4.97 0.85
C GLU A 92 -14.21 4.90 -0.68
N HIS A 93 -14.42 3.69 -1.23
CA HIS A 93 -14.31 3.45 -2.67
C HIS A 93 -15.32 4.32 -3.43
N GLY A 94 -14.88 4.99 -4.49
CA GLY A 94 -15.69 5.92 -5.28
C GLY A 94 -15.91 7.30 -4.66
N LYS A 95 -15.34 7.59 -3.48
CA LYS A 95 -15.44 8.92 -2.82
C LYS A 95 -14.10 9.59 -2.54
N SER A 96 -12.98 8.92 -2.82
CA SER A 96 -11.64 9.42 -2.50
C SER A 96 -11.03 10.26 -3.64
N ALA A 97 -11.72 10.39 -4.78
CA ALA A 97 -11.32 11.22 -5.93
C ALA A 97 -9.86 10.97 -6.40
N GLY A 98 -9.36 9.74 -6.21
CA GLY A 98 -8.00 9.30 -6.57
C GLY A 98 -6.88 9.74 -5.62
N ALA A 99 -7.04 10.86 -4.89
CA ALA A 99 -5.98 11.47 -4.06
C ALA A 99 -6.29 11.55 -2.55
N GLY A 100 -7.53 11.26 -2.13
CA GLY A 100 -7.98 11.35 -0.74
C GLY A 100 -7.75 10.09 0.10
N GLY A 101 -7.27 9.01 -0.52
CA GLY A 101 -6.98 7.74 0.15
C GLY A 101 -5.53 7.61 0.60
N HIS A 102 -5.24 6.57 1.39
CA HIS A 102 -3.88 6.23 1.82
C HIS A 102 -3.70 4.71 1.84
N THR A 103 -2.53 4.19 1.51
CA THR A 103 -2.29 2.75 1.43
C THR A 103 -0.89 2.37 1.92
N GLY A 104 -0.70 1.09 2.25
CA GLY A 104 0.54 0.53 2.76
C GLY A 104 0.44 -0.99 2.94
N ILE A 105 1.55 -1.58 3.37
CA ILE A 105 1.66 -3.03 3.59
C ILE A 105 1.99 -3.31 5.06
N PHE A 106 1.32 -4.27 5.67
CA PHE A 106 1.64 -4.76 7.01
C PHE A 106 2.96 -5.52 7.00
N ILE A 107 3.85 -5.19 7.94
CA ILE A 107 5.12 -5.91 8.16
C ILE A 107 5.05 -6.86 9.36
N THR A 108 4.11 -6.60 10.27
CA THR A 108 3.69 -7.45 11.40
C THR A 108 2.14 -7.44 11.46
N ASP A 109 1.54 -7.93 12.54
CA ASP A 109 0.10 -7.81 12.80
C ASP A 109 -0.34 -6.42 13.26
N HIS A 110 0.59 -5.49 13.51
CA HIS A 110 0.28 -4.17 14.04
C HIS A 110 1.08 -3.03 13.40
N ASP A 111 2.19 -3.31 12.73
CA ASP A 111 3.02 -2.30 12.07
C ASP A 111 2.89 -2.38 10.55
N ILE A 112 2.92 -1.21 9.93
CA ILE A 112 2.84 -1.02 8.48
C ILE A 112 4.06 -0.28 7.96
N ILE A 113 4.46 -0.59 6.74
CA ILE A 113 5.39 0.20 5.93
C ILE A 113 4.62 0.89 4.81
N HIS A 114 4.83 2.20 4.65
CA HIS A 114 4.10 3.02 3.71
C HIS A 114 4.87 4.30 3.33
N CYS A 115 4.69 4.76 2.10
CA CYS A 115 5.13 6.09 1.70
C CYS A 115 4.06 7.12 2.08
N ASN A 116 4.41 8.20 2.77
CA ASN A 116 3.45 9.19 3.22
C ASN A 116 4.01 10.61 3.28
N TYR A 117 3.08 11.57 3.21
CA TYR A 117 3.39 12.99 3.24
C TYR A 117 3.96 13.46 4.59
N SER A 118 3.41 12.98 5.71
CA SER A 118 3.81 13.42 7.07
C SER A 118 5.28 13.16 7.39
N HIS A 119 5.85 12.07 6.85
CA HIS A 119 7.25 11.69 7.03
C HIS A 119 8.11 12.00 5.80
N ASN A 120 7.53 12.64 4.77
CA ASN A 120 8.17 12.96 3.49
C ASN A 120 8.93 11.76 2.87
N GLY A 121 8.31 10.59 2.84
CA GLY A 121 8.95 9.38 2.32
C GLY A 121 8.38 8.11 2.93
N VAL A 122 9.18 7.04 2.92
CA VAL A 122 8.78 5.74 3.48
C VAL A 122 9.07 5.68 4.98
N SER A 123 8.05 5.34 5.76
CA SER A 123 8.15 5.13 7.20
C SER A 123 7.46 3.85 7.64
N VAL A 124 7.82 3.41 8.85
CA VAL A 124 7.16 2.34 9.57
C VAL A 124 6.38 2.94 10.73
N ASN A 125 5.11 2.62 10.83
CA ASN A 125 4.23 3.14 11.87
C ASN A 125 3.30 2.03 12.39
N ASN A 126 2.89 2.14 13.65
CA ASN A 126 1.85 1.28 14.18
C ASN A 126 0.51 1.64 13.52
N TYR A 127 -0.13 0.66 12.86
CA TYR A 127 -1.35 0.85 12.09
C TYR A 127 -2.49 1.44 12.93
N GLY A 128 -2.75 0.86 14.10
CA GLY A 128 -3.86 1.29 14.95
C GLY A 128 -3.72 2.72 15.44
N GLN A 129 -2.50 3.11 15.84
CA GLN A 129 -2.21 4.49 16.25
C GLN A 129 -2.28 5.45 15.07
N TYR A 130 -1.69 5.10 13.92
CA TYR A 130 -1.68 5.94 12.73
C TYR A 130 -3.10 6.14 12.18
N TRP A 131 -3.91 5.08 12.13
CA TRP A 131 -5.33 5.13 11.76
C TRP A 131 -6.14 6.06 12.67
N ASN A 132 -5.89 6.01 13.98
CA ASN A 132 -6.57 6.88 14.93
C ASN A 132 -6.18 8.36 14.73
N THR A 133 -4.90 8.65 14.53
CA THR A 133 -4.39 10.01 14.25
C THR A 133 -4.91 10.56 12.92
N ALA A 134 -5.15 9.69 11.94
CA ALA A 134 -5.79 10.04 10.66
C ALA A 134 -7.31 10.27 10.75
N ASN A 135 -7.86 10.41 11.97
CA ASN A 135 -9.30 10.56 12.23
C ASN A 135 -10.14 9.36 11.76
N ARG A 136 -9.57 8.15 11.89
CA ARG A 136 -10.28 6.87 11.71
C ARG A 136 -10.96 6.73 10.34
N PRO A 137 -10.22 6.89 9.23
CA PRO A 137 -10.79 6.81 7.89
C PRO A 137 -11.42 5.45 7.63
N TYR A 138 -12.39 5.41 6.71
CA TYR A 138 -12.90 4.15 6.16
C TYR A 138 -11.74 3.35 5.56
N TYR A 139 -11.77 2.03 5.69
CA TYR A 139 -10.65 1.20 5.24
C TYR A 139 -11.10 -0.13 4.66
N TYR A 140 -10.21 -0.69 3.85
CA TYR A 140 -10.27 -2.03 3.29
C TYR A 140 -8.95 -2.74 3.61
N ALA A 141 -9.00 -4.06 3.76
CA ALA A 141 -7.83 -4.89 3.94
C ALA A 141 -7.85 -6.06 2.95
N TYR A 142 -6.72 -6.29 2.30
CA TYR A 142 -6.52 -7.31 1.28
C TYR A 142 -5.37 -8.22 1.66
N ARG A 143 -5.49 -9.51 1.37
CA ARG A 143 -4.41 -10.48 1.55
C ARG A 143 -4.22 -11.31 0.31
N TYR A 144 -2.97 -11.53 -0.06
CA TYR A 144 -2.64 -12.42 -1.15
C TYR A 144 -3.03 -13.86 -0.78
N SER A 145 -3.82 -14.51 -1.64
CA SER A 145 -4.25 -15.90 -1.45
C SER A 145 -3.91 -16.65 -2.74
N ASP A 146 -2.86 -17.47 -2.69
CA ASP A 146 -2.50 -18.41 -3.77
C ASP A 146 -3.62 -19.47 -3.84
N SER A 147 -4.65 -19.15 -4.60
CA SER A 147 -5.89 -19.94 -4.74
C SER A 147 -5.86 -20.69 -6.06
#